data_AF-A0A1W7M7Q5-F1
#
_entry.id   AF-A0A1W7M7Q5-F1
#
_cell.length_a   1.000
_cell.length_b   1.000
_cell.length_c   1.000
_cell.angle_alpha   90.00
_cell.angle_beta   90.00
_cell.angle_gamma   90.00
#
_symmetry.space_group_name_H-M   'P 1'
#
loop_
_entity.id
_entity.type
_entity.pdbx_description
1 polymer ?
#
loop_
_entity_poly.entity_id
_entity_poly.type
_entity_poly.pdbx_seq_one_letter_code
_entity_poly.pdbx_strand_id
1 'polypeptide(L)'
;MPRISPLDDPANARFAWARYFRLMRWMGLVTLCVIAMVATYLYEVVGFVSIHLYIAITLGIGLTMMLMAALMGLVFLSSGTGHDEAIEDPFEHDEGWGG
;
A
#
# COMPACT_ATOMS: atom_id res chain seq x y z
N MET A 1 -30.10 13.79 9.40
CA MET A 1 -29.90 13.15 8.07
C MET A 1 -28.49 12.57 8.08
N PRO A 2 -28.25 11.33 7.63
CA PRO A 2 -26.89 10.75 7.70
C PRO A 2 -25.97 11.58 6.82
N ARG A 3 -24.85 12.08 7.38
CA ARG A 3 -23.84 12.82 6.62
C ARG A 3 -23.16 11.83 5.66
N ILE A 4 -23.14 12.17 4.38
CA ILE A 4 -22.52 11.37 3.31
C ILE A 4 -21.06 11.17 3.66
N SER A 5 -20.64 9.90 3.74
CA SER A 5 -19.25 9.55 3.99
C SER A 5 -18.42 9.95 2.76
N PRO A 6 -17.26 10.61 2.92
CA PRO A 6 -16.35 10.92 1.81
C PRO A 6 -15.85 9.69 0.99
N LEU A 7 -16.24 8.47 1.40
CA LEU A 7 -16.03 7.21 0.67
C LEU A 7 -17.12 6.89 -0.38
N ASP A 8 -18.21 7.64 -0.44
CA ASP A 8 -19.27 7.49 -1.47
C ASP A 8 -18.95 8.24 -2.78
N ASP A 9 -17.84 8.98 -2.84
CA ASP A 9 -17.38 9.65 -4.06
C ASP A 9 -16.44 8.72 -4.86
N PRO A 10 -16.93 8.06 -5.94
CA PRO A 10 -16.15 7.11 -6.72
C PRO A 10 -14.92 7.76 -7.38
N ALA A 11 -14.87 9.08 -7.50
CA ALA A 11 -13.71 9.77 -8.05
C ALA A 11 -12.51 9.76 -7.09
N ASN A 12 -12.74 10.01 -5.79
CA ASN A 12 -11.67 10.13 -4.82
C ASN A 12 -11.08 8.77 -4.42
N ALA A 13 -11.95 7.75 -4.27
CA ALA A 13 -11.52 6.38 -3.98
C ALA A 13 -10.63 5.81 -5.11
N ARG A 14 -10.99 6.05 -6.38
CA ARG A 14 -10.21 5.61 -7.55
C ARG A 14 -8.81 6.20 -7.56
N PHE A 15 -8.65 7.47 -7.17
CA PHE A 15 -7.35 8.12 -7.12
C PHE A 15 -6.45 7.52 -6.02
N ALA A 16 -7.00 7.25 -4.85
CA ALA A 16 -6.28 6.59 -3.75
C ALA A 16 -5.81 5.17 -4.14
N TRP A 17 -6.69 4.36 -4.76
CA TRP A 17 -6.36 3.03 -5.25
C TRP A 17 -5.30 3.04 -6.37
N ALA A 18 -5.37 4.01 -7.28
CA ALA A 18 -4.36 4.16 -8.34
C ALA A 18 -2.96 4.42 -7.79
N ARG A 19 -2.85 5.19 -6.69
CA ARG A 19 -1.58 5.43 -6.00
C ARG A 19 -1.07 4.17 -5.31
N TYR A 20 -1.94 3.42 -4.63
CA TYR A 20 -1.61 2.15 -4.00
C TYR A 20 -1.04 1.13 -5.00
N PHE A 21 -1.71 0.91 -6.14
CA PHE A 21 -1.21 -0.03 -7.16
C PHE A 21 0.09 0.43 -7.82
N ARG A 22 0.30 1.74 -7.98
CA ARG A 22 1.57 2.28 -8.47
C ARG A 22 2.71 1.96 -7.50
N LEU A 23 2.47 2.10 -6.20
CA LEU A 23 3.44 1.79 -5.17
C LEU A 23 3.72 0.28 -5.09
N MET A 24 2.67 -0.54 -5.13
CA MET A 24 2.77 -2.01 -5.18
C MET A 24 3.57 -2.48 -6.41
N ARG A 25 3.42 -1.81 -7.56
CA ARG A 25 4.18 -2.16 -8.76
C ARG A 25 5.67 -1.84 -8.64
N TRP A 26 6.01 -0.72 -8.00
CA TRP A 26 7.40 -0.41 -7.66
C TRP A 26 7.98 -1.42 -6.67
N MET A 27 7.20 -1.76 -5.64
CA MET A 27 7.64 -2.73 -4.65
C MET A 27 7.82 -4.12 -5.26
N GLY A 28 6.95 -4.52 -6.19
CA GLY A 28 7.10 -5.74 -6.98
C GLY A 28 8.40 -5.76 -7.80
N LEU A 29 8.79 -4.63 -8.39
CA LEU A 29 10.05 -4.51 -9.11
C LEU A 29 11.26 -4.67 -8.17
N VAL A 30 11.23 -4.03 -6.99
CA VAL A 30 12.27 -4.19 -5.96
C VAL A 30 12.36 -5.65 -5.50
N THR A 31 11.22 -6.28 -5.22
CA THR A 31 11.17 -7.70 -4.84
C THR A 31 11.72 -8.60 -5.93
N LEU A 32 11.46 -8.31 -7.20
CA LEU A 32 12.03 -9.04 -8.32
C LEU A 32 13.55 -8.89 -8.39
N CYS A 33 14.08 -7.68 -8.14
CA CYS A 33 15.53 -7.46 -8.01
C CYS A 33 16.14 -8.26 -6.85
N VAL A 34 15.47 -8.32 -5.69
CA VAL A 34 15.92 -9.12 -4.54
C VAL A 34 15.90 -10.61 -4.87
N ILE A 35 14.82 -11.11 -5.48
CA ILE A 35 14.72 -12.51 -5.93
C ILE A 35 15.87 -12.85 -6.88
N ALA A 36 16.15 -12.00 -7.86
CA ALA A 36 17.25 -12.21 -8.80
C ALA A 36 18.60 -12.26 -8.06
N MET A 37 18.85 -11.31 -7.15
CA MET A 37 20.08 -11.27 -6.35
C MET A 37 20.25 -12.52 -5.48
N VAL A 38 19.19 -12.94 -4.79
CA VAL A 38 19.21 -14.15 -3.95
C VAL A 38 19.39 -15.40 -4.81
N ALA A 39 18.71 -15.50 -5.96
CA ALA A 39 18.85 -16.64 -6.86
C ALA A 39 20.28 -16.75 -7.42
N THR A 40 20.89 -15.63 -7.83
CA THR A 40 22.30 -15.61 -8.28
C THR A 40 23.24 -16.01 -7.15
N TYR A 41 23.07 -15.45 -5.95
CA TYR A 41 23.90 -15.80 -4.80
C TYR A 41 23.77 -17.29 -4.42
N LEU A 42 22.55 -17.80 -4.41
CA LEU A 42 22.29 -19.21 -4.11
C LEU A 42 22.90 -20.13 -5.16
N TYR A 43 22.86 -19.73 -6.44
CA TYR A 43 23.48 -20.46 -7.54
C TYR A 43 24.99 -20.58 -7.37
N GLU A 44 25.67 -19.50 -7.00
CA GLU A 44 27.13 -19.49 -6.77
C GLU A 44 27.56 -20.36 -5.58
N VAL A 45 26.79 -20.34 -4.48
CA VAL A 45 27.18 -21.03 -3.24
C VAL A 45 26.77 -22.50 -3.21
N VAL A 46 25.56 -22.80 -3.69
CA VAL A 46 24.93 -24.11 -3.53
C VAL A 46 24.92 -24.90 -4.84
N GLY A 47 24.99 -24.24 -6.00
CA GLY A 47 24.89 -24.87 -7.31
C GLY A 47 23.47 -25.36 -7.66
N PHE A 48 23.37 -26.27 -8.63
CA PHE A 48 22.09 -26.85 -9.08
C PHE A 48 21.61 -28.00 -8.18
N VAL A 49 21.28 -27.72 -6.91
CA VAL A 49 20.81 -28.77 -5.99
C VAL A 49 19.39 -29.25 -6.33
N SER A 50 18.41 -28.35 -6.40
CA SER A 50 17.00 -28.75 -6.62
C SER A 50 16.15 -27.59 -7.08
N ILE A 51 15.38 -27.77 -8.16
CA ILE A 51 14.48 -26.74 -8.69
C ILE A 51 13.39 -26.32 -7.68
N HIS A 52 12.95 -27.26 -6.83
CA HIS A 52 12.00 -27.00 -5.75
C HIS A 52 12.52 -25.97 -4.75
N LEU A 53 13.83 -25.96 -4.46
CA LEU A 53 14.45 -24.99 -3.54
C LEU A 53 14.35 -23.57 -4.11
N TYR A 54 14.71 -23.40 -5.38
CA TYR A 54 14.63 -22.11 -6.05
C TYR A 54 13.19 -21.59 -6.13
N ILE A 55 12.23 -22.46 -6.43
CA ILE A 55 10.81 -22.09 -6.44
C ILE A 55 10.33 -21.72 -5.03
N ALA A 56 10.66 -22.51 -4.01
CA ALA A 56 10.24 -22.27 -2.64
C ALA A 56 10.80 -20.94 -2.09
N ILE A 57 12.09 -20.65 -2.34
CA ILE A 57 12.72 -19.40 -1.91
C ILE A 57 12.14 -18.21 -2.66
N THR A 58 11.98 -18.33 -3.99
CA THR A 58 11.41 -17.25 -4.82
C THR A 58 9.99 -16.92 -4.39
N LEU A 59 9.15 -17.94 -4.20
CA LEU A 59 7.78 -17.76 -3.70
C LEU A 59 7.78 -17.23 -2.26
N GLY A 60 8.65 -17.74 -1.39
CA GLY A 60 8.74 -17.29 0.00
C GLY A 60 9.09 -15.80 0.09
N ILE A 61 10.14 -15.37 -0.61
CA ILE A 61 10.56 -13.96 -0.65
C ILE A 61 9.48 -13.11 -1.31
N GLY A 62 9.01 -13.53 -2.49
CA GLY A 62 7.99 -12.81 -3.25
C GLY A 62 6.72 -12.58 -2.44
N LEU A 63 6.18 -13.64 -1.85
CA LEU A 63 4.94 -13.59 -1.09
C LEU A 63 5.08 -12.77 0.19
N THR A 64 6.16 -12.98 0.96
CA THR A 64 6.35 -12.24 2.23
C THR A 64 6.59 -10.75 2.01
N MET A 65 7.43 -10.37 1.03
CA MET A 65 7.67 -8.95 0.74
C MET A 65 6.44 -8.27 0.15
N MET A 66 5.72 -8.93 -0.76
CA MET A 66 4.49 -8.36 -1.33
C MET A 66 3.37 -8.28 -0.30
N LEU A 67 3.25 -9.26 0.59
CA LEU A 67 2.31 -9.21 1.71
C LEU A 67 2.65 -8.05 2.66
N MET A 68 3.92 -7.91 3.05
CA MET A 68 4.37 -6.80 3.89
C MET A 68 4.07 -5.44 3.25
N ALA A 69 4.39 -5.28 1.96
CA ALA A 69 4.12 -4.05 1.20
C ALA A 69 2.60 -3.78 1.08
N ALA A 70 1.80 -4.81 0.82
CA ALA A 70 0.34 -4.70 0.74
C ALA A 70 -0.24 -4.22 2.06
N LEU A 71 0.14 -4.84 3.18
CA LEU A 71 -0.32 -4.49 4.52
C LEU A 71 0.07 -3.04 4.87
N MET A 72 1.32 -2.66 4.62
CA MET A 72 1.78 -1.27 4.84
C MET A 72 0.98 -0.28 3.98
N GLY A 73 0.73 -0.59 2.71
CA GLY A 73 -0.09 0.24 1.84
C GLY A 73 -1.56 0.33 2.27
N LEU A 74 -2.14 -0.75 2.77
CA LEU A 74 -3.49 -0.77 3.35
C LEU A 74 -3.59 0.07 4.62
N VAL A 75 -2.56 0.06 5.48
CA VAL A 75 -2.49 0.92 6.68
C VAL A 75 -2.47 2.41 6.30
N PHE A 76 -1.74 2.79 5.24
CA PHE A 76 -1.76 4.17 4.73
C PHE A 76 -3.12 4.57 4.15
N LEU A 77 -3.80 3.66 3.44
CA LEU A 77 -5.16 3.93 2.97
C LEU A 77 -6.12 4.07 4.15
N SER A 78 -6.00 3.22 5.17
CA SER A 78 -6.87 3.26 6.36
C SER A 78 -6.75 4.56 7.16
N SER A 79 -5.58 5.22 7.14
CA SER A 79 -5.37 6.51 7.83
C SER A 79 -5.75 7.71 6.97
N GLY A 80 -5.58 7.63 5.65
CA GLY A 80 -5.87 8.74 4.72
C GLY A 80 -7.32 8.88 4.26
N THR A 81 -8.23 7.94 4.59
CA THR A 81 -9.62 7.91 4.08
C THR A 81 -10.62 8.79 4.83
N GLY A 82 -10.19 9.72 5.69
CA GLY A 82 -11.06 10.78 6.23
C GLY A 82 -11.58 10.56 7.66
N HIS A 83 -10.68 10.41 8.63
CA HIS A 83 -11.02 10.66 10.03
C HIS A 83 -10.61 12.06 10.50
N ASP A 84 -9.52 12.62 9.97
CA ASP A 84 -8.90 13.83 10.55
C ASP A 84 -9.15 15.12 9.74
N GLU A 85 -9.63 15.03 8.50
CA GLU A 85 -10.00 16.21 7.68
C GLU A 85 -11.45 16.67 7.87
N ALA A 86 -12.27 15.93 8.64
CA ALA A 86 -13.66 16.28 8.92
C ALA A 86 -13.83 16.99 10.29
N ILE A 87 -12.82 17.75 10.73
CA ILE A 87 -13.02 18.75 11.78
C ILE A 87 -13.62 19.97 11.08
N GLU A 88 -14.94 19.96 10.96
CA GLU A 88 -15.75 21.15 10.72
C GLU A 88 -15.40 22.15 11.83
N ASP A 89 -14.75 23.26 11.49
CA ASP A 89 -14.36 24.30 12.43
C ASP A 89 -15.64 24.86 13.09
N PRO A 90 -15.89 24.60 14.39
CA PRO A 90 -17.13 25.03 15.03
C PRO A 90 -17.25 26.54 15.15
N PHE A 91 -16.20 27.31 14.82
CA PHE A 91 -16.15 28.76 14.98
C PHE A 91 -16.57 29.55 13.73
N GLU A 92 -16.94 28.90 12.62
CA GLU A 92 -17.35 29.61 11.39
C GLU A 92 -18.77 30.24 11.47
N HIS A 93 -19.45 30.13 12.61
CA HIS A 93 -20.83 30.60 12.80
C HIS A 93 -21.05 31.68 13.87
N ASP A 94 -20.03 32.46 14.25
CA ASP A 94 -20.16 33.56 15.23
C ASP A 94 -19.75 34.96 14.70
N GLU A 95 -19.80 35.22 13.39
CA GLU A 95 -19.63 36.58 12.82
C GLU A 95 -20.95 37.25 12.42
N GLY A 96 -21.95 37.13 13.30
CA GLY A 96 -23.30 37.65 13.10
C GLY A 96 -23.86 38.45 14.27
N TRP A 97 -23.06 39.30 14.94
CA TRP A 97 -23.61 40.29 15.88
C TRP A 97 -22.90 41.65 15.76
N GLY A 98 -23.23 42.36 14.68
CA GLY A 98 -23.12 43.81 14.59
C GLY A 98 -24.51 44.44 14.77
N GLY A 99 -24.68 45.22 15.83
CA GLY A 99 -25.87 45.97 16.18
C GLY A 99 -25.71 46.66 17.53
#